data_AF-A0AAV1Z3G6-F1
#
_entry.id   AF-A0AAV1Z3G6-F1
#
_cell.length_a   1.000
_cell.length_b   1.000
_cell.length_c   1.000
_cell.angle_alpha   90.00
_cell.angle_beta   90.00
_cell.angle_gamma   90.00
#
_symmetry.space_group_name_H-M   'P 1'
#
loop_
_entity.id
_entity.type
_entity.pdbx_description
1 polymer ?
#
loop_
_entity_poly.entity_id
_entity_poly.type
_entity_poly.pdbx_seq_one_letter_code
_entity_poly.pdbx_strand_id
1 'polypeptide(L)'
;MDKAPIKIYGNDALSSRVAAFQKKAEAHTTKQKTNPFCHGNVSEMTHQKWDKNDPRYGKPPEGSKTEKRGMAAGAQISNEVLFLCEMIAQYGVPNEDSTASISFGELFQME
;
A
#
# COMPACT_ATOMS: atom_id res chain seq x y z
N MET A 1 -27.70 16.44 -8.97
CA MET A 1 -28.99 16.09 -8.33
C MET A 1 -28.69 15.20 -7.15
N ASP A 2 -28.65 15.77 -5.96
CA ASP A 2 -28.45 15.01 -4.73
C ASP A 2 -29.70 14.17 -4.49
N LYS A 3 -29.58 12.85 -4.63
CA LYS A 3 -30.69 11.94 -4.39
C LYS A 3 -30.94 11.89 -2.89
N ALA A 4 -32.17 12.19 -2.49
CA ALA A 4 -32.59 12.13 -1.09
C ALA A 4 -32.35 10.72 -0.50
N PRO A 5 -31.99 10.62 0.78
CA PRO A 5 -31.76 9.33 1.43
C PRO A 5 -33.05 8.50 1.44
N ILE A 6 -32.97 7.27 0.93
CA ILE A 6 -34.09 6.33 0.90
C ILE A 6 -34.37 5.87 2.34
N LYS A 7 -35.46 6.35 2.94
CA LYS A 7 -35.93 5.91 4.26
C LYS A 7 -36.74 4.62 4.13
N ILE A 8 -36.20 3.50 4.61
CA ILE A 8 -36.89 2.21 4.69
C ILE A 8 -37.21 1.93 6.15
N TYR A 9 -38.50 1.87 6.50
CA TYR A 9 -38.96 1.56 7.85
C TYR A 9 -39.23 0.06 8.00
N GLY A 10 -38.83 -0.52 9.15
CA GLY A 10 -39.21 -1.88 9.55
C GLY A 10 -38.25 -3.02 9.17
N ASN A 11 -37.08 -2.73 8.59
CA ASN A 11 -36.05 -3.73 8.32
C ASN A 11 -34.65 -3.11 8.44
N ASP A 12 -34.12 -3.08 9.66
CA ASP A 12 -32.82 -2.47 9.99
C ASP A 12 -31.64 -3.11 9.24
N ALA A 13 -31.76 -4.40 8.89
CA ALA A 13 -30.77 -5.08 8.07
C ALA A 13 -30.77 -4.59 6.62
N LEU A 14 -31.94 -4.23 6.07
CA LEU A 14 -32.05 -3.68 4.71
C LEU A 14 -31.58 -2.23 4.66
N SER A 15 -32.00 -1.39 5.61
CA SER A 15 -31.57 0.01 5.66
C SER A 15 -30.05 0.15 5.79
N SER A 16 -29.42 -0.69 6.63
CA SER A 16 -27.96 -0.77 6.77
C SER A 16 -27.26 -1.18 5.47
N ARG A 17 -27.77 -2.18 4.75
CA ARG A 17 -27.22 -2.61 3.45
C ARG A 17 -27.34 -1.53 2.39
N VAL A 18 -28.48 -0.82 2.33
CA VAL A 18 -28.70 0.30 1.41
C VAL A 18 -27.71 1.43 1.72
N ALA A 19 -27.52 1.79 2.99
CA ALA A 19 -26.54 2.79 3.40
C ALA A 19 -25.10 2.40 3.03
N ALA A 20 -24.72 1.15 3.28
CA ALA A 20 -23.40 0.63 2.91
C ALA A 20 -23.17 0.65 1.38
N PHE A 21 -24.19 0.29 0.60
CA PHE A 21 -24.15 0.36 -0.86
C PHE A 21 -24.01 1.81 -1.33
N GLN A 22 -24.81 2.73 -0.80
CA GLN A 22 -24.77 4.14 -1.17
C GLN A 22 -23.39 4.75 -0.87
N LYS A 23 -22.82 4.48 0.31
CA LYS A 23 -21.45 4.88 0.67
C LYS A 23 -20.42 4.34 -0.33
N LYS A 24 -20.56 3.09 -0.76
CA LYS A 24 -19.66 2.48 -1.74
C LYS A 24 -19.82 3.10 -3.12
N ALA A 25 -21.04 3.41 -3.54
CA ALA A 25 -21.34 4.08 -4.81
C ALA A 25 -20.73 5.48 -4.85
N GLU A 26 -20.90 6.27 -3.79
CA GLU A 26 -20.32 7.61 -3.67
C GLU A 26 -18.78 7.59 -3.70
N ALA A 27 -18.17 6.70 -2.92
CA ALA A 27 -16.72 6.52 -2.92
C ALA A 27 -16.19 6.09 -4.30
N HIS A 28 -16.94 5.26 -5.01
CA HIS A 28 -16.60 4.84 -6.36
C HIS A 28 -16.69 6.01 -7.34
N THR A 29 -17.79 6.76 -7.34
CA THR A 29 -17.96 7.95 -8.18
C THR A 29 -16.83 8.95 -7.98
N THR A 30 -16.44 9.21 -6.73
CA THR A 30 -15.31 10.12 -6.43
C THR A 30 -13.99 9.61 -7.01
N LYS A 31 -13.68 8.30 -6.89
CA LYS A 31 -12.46 7.72 -7.48
C LYS A 31 -12.46 7.76 -9.01
N GLN A 32 -13.61 7.59 -9.65
CA GLN A 32 -13.68 7.63 -11.12
C GLN A 32 -13.46 9.03 -11.70
N LYS A 33 -13.71 10.10 -10.93
CA LYS A 33 -13.40 11.48 -11.36
C LYS A 33 -11.92 11.72 -11.64
N THR A 34 -11.04 10.99 -10.94
CA THR A 34 -9.58 11.08 -11.12
C THR A 34 -9.02 9.93 -11.97
N ASN A 35 -9.87 9.06 -12.51
CA ASN A 35 -9.45 7.91 -13.31
C ASN A 35 -9.38 8.28 -14.79
N PRO A 36 -8.19 8.20 -15.44
CA PRO A 36 -8.02 8.60 -16.83
C PRO A 36 -8.72 7.67 -17.83
N PHE A 37 -9.18 6.49 -17.39
CA PHE A 37 -9.86 5.51 -18.23
C PHE A 37 -11.39 5.59 -18.16
N CYS A 38 -11.94 6.50 -17.36
CA CYS A 38 -13.40 6.59 -17.17
C CYS A 38 -14.09 7.66 -18.00
N HIS A 39 -13.35 8.65 -18.51
CA HIS A 39 -13.89 9.74 -19.30
C HIS A 39 -13.32 9.66 -20.72
N GLY A 40 -14.13 9.98 -21.74
CA GLY A 40 -13.68 9.98 -23.13
C GLY A 40 -12.61 11.03 -23.43
N ASN A 41 -12.47 12.05 -22.57
CA ASN A 41 -11.47 13.10 -22.67
C ASN A 41 -10.67 13.21 -21.36
N VAL A 42 -9.38 12.87 -21.40
CA VAL A 42 -8.48 12.94 -20.24
C VAL A 42 -8.20 14.39 -19.81
N SER A 43 -8.34 15.36 -20.71
CA SER A 43 -8.10 16.79 -20.43
C SER A 43 -9.12 17.40 -19.46
N GLU A 44 -10.33 16.83 -19.39
CA GLU A 44 -11.41 17.29 -18.48
C GLU A 44 -11.34 16.62 -17.10
N MET A 45 -10.34 15.75 -16.88
CA MET A 45 -10.19 15.00 -15.64
C MET A 45 -9.65 15.88 -14.51
N THR A 46 -10.17 15.69 -13.30
CA THR A 46 -9.57 16.29 -12.11
C THR A 46 -8.26 15.59 -11.78
N HIS A 47 -7.15 16.31 -11.87
CA HIS A 47 -5.85 15.81 -11.45
C HIS A 47 -5.65 16.00 -9.94
N GLN A 48 -5.18 14.95 -9.27
CA GLN A 48 -4.72 15.05 -7.89
C GLN A 48 -3.53 16.02 -7.86
N LYS A 49 -3.66 17.16 -7.17
CA LYS A 49 -2.54 18.06 -6.92
C LYS A 49 -1.74 17.51 -5.74
N TRP A 50 -0.46 17.25 -5.96
CA TRP A 50 0.44 16.76 -4.92
C TRP A 50 1.29 17.90 -4.40
N ASP A 51 1.30 18.11 -3.09
CA ASP A 51 2.20 19.03 -2.42
C ASP A 51 3.41 18.27 -1.87
N LYS A 52 4.62 18.69 -2.25
CA LYS A 52 5.87 18.08 -1.77
C LYS A 52 6.12 18.33 -0.29
N ASN A 53 5.53 19.39 0.26
CA ASN A 53 5.64 19.73 1.68
C ASN A 53 4.62 18.97 2.53
N ASP A 54 3.70 18.22 1.92
CA ASP A 54 2.77 17.36 2.65
C ASP A 54 3.56 16.24 3.36
N PRO A 55 3.44 16.07 4.70
CA PRO A 55 4.07 14.96 5.43
C PRO A 55 3.65 13.55 4.95
N ARG A 56 2.55 13.47 4.19
CA ARG A 56 2.00 12.27 3.57
C ARG A 56 2.42 12.11 2.11
N TYR A 57 3.18 13.05 1.53
CA TYR A 57 3.73 12.90 0.18
C TYR A 57 4.56 11.61 0.08
N GLY A 58 4.31 10.81 -0.97
CA GLY A 58 4.98 9.52 -1.16
C GLY A 58 4.49 8.37 -0.26
N LYS A 59 3.46 8.58 0.58
CA LYS A 59 2.91 7.53 1.46
C LYS A 59 1.56 7.01 0.95
N PRO A 60 1.31 5.68 1.00
CA PRO A 60 0.01 5.12 0.65
C PRO A 60 -1.06 5.58 1.66
N PRO A 61 -2.34 5.72 1.29
CA PRO A 61 -3.37 6.17 2.25
C PRO A 61 -3.42 5.29 3.51
N GLU A 62 -3.66 5.92 4.66
CA GLU A 62 -3.74 5.21 5.95
C GLU A 62 -4.87 4.19 5.96
N GLY A 63 -4.60 3.02 6.54
CA GLY A 63 -5.50 1.88 6.58
C GLY A 63 -5.71 1.18 5.24
N SER A 64 -5.08 1.67 4.15
CA SER A 64 -5.25 1.08 2.83
C SER A 64 -4.59 -0.31 2.73
N LYS A 65 -5.07 -1.12 1.77
CA LYS A 65 -4.41 -2.40 1.46
C LYS A 65 -2.95 -2.19 1.00
N THR A 66 -2.65 -1.08 0.34
CA THR A 66 -1.29 -0.75 -0.11
C THR A 66 -0.36 -0.48 1.06
N GLU A 67 -0.82 0.25 2.08
CA GLU A 67 -0.06 0.45 3.32
C GLU A 67 0.25 -0.88 4.00
N LYS A 68 -0.76 -1.75 4.19
CA LYS A 68 -0.58 -3.08 4.78
C LYS A 68 0.43 -3.93 4.01
N ARG A 69 0.36 -3.94 2.67
CA ARG A 69 1.34 -4.66 1.84
C ARG A 69 2.74 -4.06 1.97
N GLY A 70 2.86 -2.73 2.01
CA GLY A 70 4.14 -2.05 2.20
C GLY A 70 4.81 -2.42 3.53
N MET A 71 4.04 -2.42 4.62
CA MET A 71 4.54 -2.84 5.94
C MET A 71 4.97 -4.32 5.95
N ALA A 72 4.15 -5.20 5.37
CA ALA A 72 4.46 -6.63 5.31
C ALA A 72 5.73 -6.91 4.48
N ALA A 73 5.86 -6.29 3.31
CA ALA A 73 7.05 -6.40 2.48
C ALA A 73 8.28 -5.82 3.18
N GLY A 74 8.16 -4.67 3.85
CA GLY A 74 9.23 -4.09 4.63
C GLY A 74 9.75 -5.03 5.72
N ALA A 75 8.84 -5.62 6.50
CA ALA A 75 9.20 -6.60 7.52
C ALA A 75 9.88 -7.86 6.93
N GLN A 76 9.36 -8.37 5.80
CA GLN A 76 9.97 -9.51 5.11
C GLN A 76 11.41 -9.22 4.67
N ILE A 77 11.62 -8.11 3.96
CA ILE A 77 12.95 -7.72 3.47
C ILE A 77 13.90 -7.45 4.64
N SER A 78 13.43 -6.80 5.72
CA SER A 78 14.26 -6.61 6.91
C SER A 78 14.73 -7.94 7.52
N ASN A 79 13.84 -8.95 7.58
CA ASN A 79 14.22 -10.27 8.06
C ASN A 79 15.20 -10.97 7.11
N GLU A 80 15.01 -10.86 5.79
CA GLU A 80 15.96 -11.39 4.79
C GLU A 80 17.35 -10.76 4.92
N VAL A 81 17.42 -9.44 5.15
CA VAL A 81 18.69 -8.72 5.37
C VAL A 81 19.36 -9.17 6.67
N LEU A 82 18.61 -9.33 7.76
CA LEU A 82 19.16 -9.82 9.03
C LEU A 82 19.72 -11.24 8.88
N PHE A 83 18.97 -12.13 8.23
CA PHE A 83 19.41 -13.50 7.95
C PHE A 83 20.69 -13.52 7.11
N LEU A 84 20.78 -12.66 6.08
CA LEU A 84 21.99 -12.50 5.29
C LEU A 84 23.17 -12.04 6.16
N CYS A 85 22.98 -11.06 7.04
CA CYS A 85 24.02 -10.61 7.95
C CYS A 85 24.47 -11.72 8.92
N GLU A 86 23.55 -12.55 9.41
CA GLU A 86 23.86 -13.71 10.25
C GLU A 86 24.69 -14.74 9.49
N MET A 87 24.33 -15.05 8.24
CA MET A 87 25.11 -15.96 7.39
C MET A 87 26.54 -15.44 7.16
N ILE A 88 26.70 -14.15 6.84
CA ILE A 88 28.01 -13.53 6.65
C ILE A 88 28.83 -13.57 7.95
N ALA A 89 28.20 -13.28 9.09
CA ALA A 89 28.89 -13.30 10.39
C ALA A 89 29.32 -14.71 10.81
N GLN A 90 28.54 -15.74 10.47
CA GLN A 90 28.80 -17.11 10.89
C GLN A 90 29.77 -17.86 9.95
N TYR A 91 29.66 -17.64 8.64
CA TYR A 91 30.39 -18.41 7.63
C TYR A 91 31.41 -17.59 6.84
N GLY A 92 31.41 -16.26 7.01
CA GLY A 92 32.37 -15.38 6.37
C GLY A 92 33.75 -15.43 7.00
N VAL A 93 34.73 -14.91 6.25
CA VAL A 93 36.09 -14.69 6.69
C VAL A 93 36.14 -13.40 7.53
N PRO A 94 36.68 -13.44 8.76
CA PRO A 94 36.85 -12.24 9.58
C PRO A 94 37.95 -11.34 9.01
N ASN A 95 37.70 -10.05 9.02
CA ASN A 95 38.62 -9.00 8.59
C ASN A 95 39.33 -8.37 9.79
N GLU A 96 40.43 -7.65 9.54
CA GLU A 96 41.20 -6.96 10.60
C GLU A 96 40.40 -5.88 11.34
N ASP A 97 39.37 -5.33 10.70
CA ASP A 97 38.50 -4.28 11.23
C ASP A 97 37.29 -4.82 12.02
N SER A 98 37.31 -6.10 12.40
CA SER A 98 36.20 -6.78 13.09
C SER A 98 34.91 -6.91 12.26
N THR A 99 34.96 -6.68 10.95
CA THR A 99 33.88 -7.07 10.04
C THR A 99 34.08 -8.50 9.53
N ALA A 100 33.07 -9.07 8.89
CA ALA A 100 33.16 -10.35 8.20
C ALA A 100 32.78 -10.17 6.73
N SER A 101 33.41 -10.94 5.85
CA SER A 101 33.11 -10.94 4.42
C SER A 101 33.01 -12.36 3.89
N ILE A 102 32.11 -12.59 2.93
CA ILE A 102 31.94 -13.87 2.26
C ILE A 102 31.94 -13.63 0.76
N SER A 103 32.51 -14.54 -0.04
CA SER A 103 32.39 -14.42 -1.48
C SER A 103 30.95 -14.71 -1.90
N PHE A 104 30.49 -14.05 -2.96
CA PHE A 104 29.14 -14.29 -3.48
C PHE A 104 28.91 -15.76 -3.84
N GLY A 105 29.92 -16.44 -4.39
CA GLY A 105 29.82 -17.84 -4.79
C GLY A 105 29.65 -18.81 -3.62
N GLU A 106 30.31 -18.57 -2.49
CA GLU A 106 30.14 -19.37 -1.28
C GLU A 106 28.76 -19.12 -0.65
N LEU A 107 28.35 -17.86 -0.56
CA LEU A 107 27.02 -17.49 -0.06
C LEU A 107 25.89 -18.17 -0.86
N PHE A 108 26.01 -18.19 -2.19
CA PHE A 108 25.00 -18.79 -3.07
C PHE A 108 24.92 -20.32 -3.00
N GLN A 109 25.91 -20.99 -2.40
CA GLN A 109 25.87 -22.44 -2.17
C GLN A 109 25.23 -22.80 -0.83
N MET A 110 25.01 -21.82 0.04
CA MET A 110 24.40 -21.99 1.36
C MET A 110 22.88 -21.85 1.35
N GLU A 111 22.33 -21.29 0.27
CA GLU A 111 20.88 -21.23 -0.04
C GLU A 111 20.43 -22.50 -0.79
#